data_AF-A0AA90R5X9-F1
#
_entry.id   AF-A0AA90R5X9-F1
#
_cell.length_a   1.000
_cell.length_b   1.000
_cell.length_c   1.000
_cell.angle_alpha   90.00
_cell.angle_beta   90.00
_cell.angle_gamma   90.00
#
_symmetry.space_group_name_H-M   'P 1'
#
loop_
_entity.id
_entity.type
_entity.pdbx_description
1 polymer ?
#
loop_
_entity_poly.entity_id
_entity_poly.type
_entity_poly.pdbx_seq_one_letter_code
_entity_poly.pdbx_strand_id
1 'polypeptide(L)'
;MPKKLTKTEIFSTCMFACVFELIVNIYLDLKLDWYGYFQKGVQWGSLIVIFGIYPAANAIFLNYYQYMKNFAQKFWYIIGCSVFAVVYEWLAEVSRYFYYNQWKIWYSAILYPFLFLILLAVLKSVRKLIHSQYERISQ
;
A
#
# COMPACT_ATOMS: atom_id res chain seq x y z
N MET A 1 -17.97 10.55 -5.22
CA MET A 1 -16.63 10.73 -5.82
C MET A 1 -16.61 9.98 -7.15
N PRO A 2 -16.36 10.62 -8.31
CA PRO A 2 -16.22 9.90 -9.56
C PRO A 2 -15.04 8.92 -9.43
N LYS A 3 -15.16 7.69 -9.93
CA LYS A 3 -14.05 6.72 -9.91
C LYS A 3 -13.34 6.82 -11.25
N LYS A 4 -12.08 7.25 -11.26
CA LYS A 4 -11.23 7.23 -12.47
C LYS A 4 -10.60 5.86 -12.71
N LEU A 5 -10.66 4.99 -11.71
CA LEU A 5 -10.16 3.62 -11.78
C LEU A 5 -11.31 2.65 -11.97
N THR A 6 -11.10 1.72 -12.89
CA THR A 6 -11.96 0.55 -13.10
C THR A 6 -11.84 -0.41 -11.92
N LYS A 7 -12.85 -1.27 -11.74
CA LYS A 7 -12.84 -2.31 -10.69
C LYS A 7 -11.64 -3.25 -10.84
N THR A 8 -11.28 -3.60 -12.08
CA THR A 8 -10.14 -4.47 -12.39
C THR A 8 -8.82 -3.83 -11.98
N GLU A 9 -8.60 -2.56 -12.29
CA GLU A 9 -7.38 -1.84 -11.87
C GLU A 9 -7.24 -1.80 -10.36
N ILE A 10 -8.31 -1.47 -9.64
CA ILE A 10 -8.30 -1.43 -8.17
C ILE A 10 -8.01 -2.83 -7.62
N PHE A 11 -8.75 -3.84 -8.07
CA PHE A 11 -8.64 -5.21 -7.58
C PHE A 11 -7.23 -5.77 -7.81
N SER A 12 -6.73 -5.74 -9.05
CA SER A 12 -5.41 -6.29 -9.37
C SER A 12 -4.29 -5.57 -8.64
N THR A 13 -4.34 -4.23 -8.56
CA THR A 13 -3.29 -3.44 -7.91
C THR A 13 -3.30 -3.63 -6.39
N CYS A 14 -4.47 -3.67 -5.76
CA CYS A 14 -4.58 -3.89 -4.31
C CYS A 14 -4.22 -5.32 -3.93
N MET A 15 -4.62 -6.32 -4.72
CA MET A 15 -4.24 -7.71 -4.47
C MET A 15 -2.74 -7.91 -4.57
N PHE A 16 -2.07 -7.29 -5.56
CA PHE A 16 -0.61 -7.28 -5.62
C PHE A 16 -0.01 -6.67 -4.34
N ALA A 17 -0.54 -5.52 -3.88
CA ALA A 17 -0.04 -4.85 -2.69
C ALA A 17 -0.17 -5.73 -1.44
N CYS A 18 -1.30 -6.43 -1.25
CA CYS A 18 -1.50 -7.36 -0.13
C CYS A 18 -0.53 -8.54 -0.18
N VAL A 19 -0.32 -9.14 -1.34
CA VAL A 19 0.64 -10.25 -1.48
C VAL A 19 2.05 -9.76 -1.19
N PHE A 20 2.43 -8.59 -1.69
CA PHE A 20 3.73 -8.00 -1.41
C PHE A 20 3.91 -7.72 0.09
N GLU A 21 2.91 -7.14 0.75
CA GLU A 21 2.91 -6.91 2.20
C GLU A 21 3.05 -8.23 2.97
N LEU A 22 2.31 -9.27 2.61
CA LEU A 22 2.41 -10.59 3.24
C LEU A 22 3.82 -11.18 3.09
N ILE A 23 4.43 -11.10 1.91
CA ILE A 23 5.80 -11.57 1.69
C ILE A 23 6.77 -10.82 2.59
N VAL A 24 6.66 -9.49 2.68
CA VAL A 24 7.52 -8.68 3.56
C VAL A 24 7.31 -9.06 5.02
N ASN A 25 6.06 -9.22 5.47
CA ASN A 25 5.75 -9.61 6.85
C ASN A 25 6.23 -11.03 7.20
N ILE A 26 6.29 -11.98 6.25
CA ILE A 26 6.91 -13.29 6.50
C ILE A 26 8.36 -13.13 6.98
N TYR A 27 9.11 -12.20 6.42
CA TYR A 27 10.50 -11.97 6.79
C TYR A 27 10.66 -11.01 7.96
N LEU A 28 10.05 -9.83 7.89
CA LEU A 28 10.28 -8.76 8.86
C LEU A 28 9.51 -8.96 10.17
N ASP A 29 8.27 -9.43 10.08
CA ASP A 29 7.42 -9.71 11.25
C ASP A 29 7.67 -11.13 11.76
N LEU A 30 7.34 -12.16 10.99
CA LEU A 30 7.37 -13.54 11.52
C LEU A 30 8.79 -14.08 11.76
N LYS A 31 9.71 -13.89 10.81
CA LYS A 31 11.07 -14.45 10.91
C LYS A 31 12.00 -13.59 11.78
N LEU A 32 11.99 -12.28 11.58
CA LEU A 32 12.92 -11.36 12.23
C LEU A 32 12.32 -10.66 13.45
N ASP A 33 11.00 -10.63 13.59
CA ASP A 33 10.29 -9.97 14.70
C ASP A 33 10.75 -8.54 14.91
N TRP A 34 10.95 -7.81 13.81
CA TRP A 34 11.39 -6.41 13.82
C TRP A 34 10.24 -5.46 14.17
N TYR A 35 9.04 -5.78 13.69
CA TYR A 35 7.77 -5.14 14.02
C TYR A 35 6.65 -6.18 13.89
N GLY A 36 5.49 -5.92 14.51
CA GLY A 36 4.33 -6.80 14.36
C GLY A 36 3.04 -6.17 14.88
N TYR A 37 1.92 -6.80 14.54
CA TYR A 37 0.60 -6.42 15.06
C TYR A 37 0.23 -7.27 16.27
N PHE A 38 -0.31 -6.63 17.32
CA PHE A 38 -0.76 -7.21 18.57
C PHE A 38 0.32 -7.94 19.38
N GLN A 39 0.75 -9.12 18.93
CA GLN A 39 1.72 -9.99 19.57
C GLN A 39 2.49 -10.79 18.52
N LYS A 40 3.73 -11.17 18.84
CA LYS A 40 4.58 -11.98 17.98
C LYS A 40 3.89 -13.25 17.49
N GLY A 41 3.99 -13.49 16.18
CA GLY A 41 3.47 -14.68 15.53
C GLY A 41 2.24 -14.41 14.67
N VAL A 42 1.63 -15.49 14.17
CA VAL A 42 0.50 -15.37 13.24
C VAL A 42 -0.76 -14.99 14.00
N GLN A 43 -1.19 -13.74 13.84
CA GLN A 43 -2.42 -13.22 14.43
C GLN A 43 -3.52 -13.08 13.37
N TRP A 44 -4.71 -13.62 13.67
CA TRP A 44 -5.89 -13.46 12.80
C TRP A 44 -6.29 -12.00 12.63
N GLY A 45 -6.09 -11.17 13.66
CA GLY A 45 -6.35 -9.74 13.61
C GLY A 45 -5.52 -9.02 12.54
N SER A 46 -4.28 -9.45 12.30
CA SER A 46 -3.41 -8.87 11.27
C SER A 46 -3.99 -9.04 9.86
N LEU A 47 -4.74 -10.12 9.61
CA LEU A 47 -5.39 -10.34 8.32
C LEU A 47 -6.46 -9.29 8.03
N ILE A 48 -7.17 -8.80 9.06
CA ILE A 48 -8.17 -7.74 8.91
C ILE A 48 -7.49 -6.43 8.50
N VAL A 49 -6.31 -6.15 9.04
CA VAL A 49 -5.53 -4.97 8.65
C VAL A 49 -5.07 -5.11 7.19
N ILE A 50 -4.48 -6.25 6.84
CA ILE A 50 -3.89 -6.54 5.52
C ILE A 50 -4.95 -6.62 4.41
N PHE A 51 -6.13 -7.18 4.67
CA PHE A 51 -7.18 -7.36 3.64
C PHE A 51 -8.33 -6.35 3.74
N GLY A 52 -8.49 -5.68 4.88
CA GLY A 52 -9.52 -4.66 5.07
C GLY A 52 -8.95 -3.25 4.89
N ILE A 53 -8.10 -2.84 5.82
CA ILE A 53 -7.61 -1.45 5.91
C ILE A 53 -6.66 -1.14 4.75
N TYR A 54 -5.71 -2.03 4.47
CA TYR A 54 -4.65 -1.75 3.51
C TYR A 54 -5.14 -1.61 2.05
N PRO A 55 -6.02 -2.49 1.52
CA PRO A 55 -6.64 -2.30 0.21
C PRO A 55 -7.48 -1.04 0.11
N ALA A 56 -8.22 -0.71 1.18
CA ALA A 56 -9.05 0.49 1.21
C ALA A 56 -8.18 1.75 1.12
N ALA A 57 -7.11 1.83 1.92
CA ALA A 57 -6.15 2.93 1.89
C ALA A 57 -5.48 3.06 0.50
N ASN A 58 -5.04 1.95 -0.07
CA ASN A 58 -4.43 1.92 -1.40
C ASN A 58 -5.41 2.34 -2.51
N ALA A 59 -6.66 1.89 -2.45
CA ALA A 59 -7.68 2.29 -3.41
C ALA A 59 -7.99 3.79 -3.36
N ILE A 60 -8.07 4.36 -2.15
CA ILE A 60 -8.22 5.81 -1.92
C ILE A 60 -7.01 6.54 -2.52
N PHE A 61 -5.79 6.11 -2.16
CA PHE A 61 -4.55 6.70 -2.65
C PHE A 61 -4.54 6.76 -4.19
N LEU A 62 -4.77 5.61 -4.83
CA LEU A 62 -4.70 5.48 -6.29
C LEU A 62 -5.75 6.33 -6.98
N ASN A 63 -6.98 6.39 -6.45
CA ASN A 63 -8.07 7.14 -7.07
C ASN A 63 -7.80 8.64 -7.03
N TYR A 64 -7.39 9.18 -5.87
CA TYR A 64 -7.05 10.59 -5.72
C TYR A 64 -5.81 10.99 -6.54
N TYR A 65 -4.82 10.11 -6.65
CA TYR A 65 -3.63 10.36 -7.48
C TYR A 65 -3.99 10.65 -8.95
N GLN A 66 -5.06 10.06 -9.49
CA GLN A 66 -5.50 10.31 -10.88
C GLN A 66 -6.07 11.72 -11.13
N TYR A 67 -6.33 12.50 -10.08
CA TYR A 67 -6.81 13.89 -10.20
C TYR A 67 -5.68 14.91 -10.30
N MET A 68 -4.47 14.53 -9.90
CA MET A 68 -3.30 15.41 -9.92
C MET A 68 -2.80 15.59 -11.35
N LYS A 69 -2.70 16.86 -11.79
CA LYS A 69 -2.32 17.20 -13.17
C LYS A 69 -0.81 17.35 -13.32
N ASN A 70 -0.18 18.04 -12.37
CA ASN A 70 1.22 18.43 -12.46
C ASN A 70 2.13 17.51 -11.63
N PHE A 71 3.41 17.43 -12.01
CA PHE A 71 4.39 16.60 -11.31
C PHE A 71 4.55 17.00 -9.84
N ALA A 72 4.59 18.31 -9.54
CA ALA A 72 4.68 18.80 -8.17
C ALA A 72 3.49 18.36 -7.30
N GLN A 73 2.26 18.38 -7.83
CA GLN A 73 1.08 17.90 -7.10
C GLN A 73 1.18 16.41 -6.78
N LYS A 74 1.64 15.60 -7.75
CA LYS A 74 1.86 14.16 -7.56
C LYS A 74 2.93 13.90 -6.50
N PHE A 75 4.03 14.63 -6.57
CA PHE A 75 5.12 14.53 -5.59
C PHE A 75 4.64 14.86 -4.18
N TRP A 76 4.04 16.05 -3.98
CA TRP A 76 3.53 16.47 -2.67
C TRP A 76 2.43 15.56 -2.14
N TYR A 77 1.61 15.00 -3.02
CA TYR A 77 0.59 14.04 -2.63
C TYR A 77 1.19 12.73 -2.11
N ILE A 78 2.22 12.19 -2.78
CA ILE A 78 2.94 11.00 -2.28
C ILE A 78 3.55 11.30 -0.91
N ILE A 79 4.24 12.44 -0.76
CA ILE A 79 4.84 12.83 0.52
C ILE A 79 3.76 12.98 1.60
N GLY A 80 2.64 13.64 1.30
CA GLY A 80 1.52 13.79 2.24
C GLY A 80 0.93 12.45 2.67
N CYS A 81 0.73 11.51 1.74
CA CYS A 81 0.27 10.17 2.06
C CYS A 81 1.31 9.36 2.87
N SER A 82 2.61 9.54 2.60
CA SER A 82 3.68 8.93 3.39
C SER A 82 3.68 9.47 4.82
N VAL A 83 3.57 10.78 5.01
CA VAL A 83 3.45 11.39 6.34
C VAL A 83 2.21 10.85 7.06
N PHE A 84 1.07 10.80 6.38
CA PHE A 84 -0.15 10.24 6.96
C PHE A 84 0.02 8.78 7.40
N ALA A 85 0.68 7.95 6.59
CA ALA A 85 0.95 6.56 6.92
C ALA A 85 1.86 6.42 8.16
N VAL A 86 2.91 7.23 8.26
CA VAL A 86 3.79 7.28 9.44
C VAL A 86 3.02 7.71 10.69
N VAL A 87 2.17 8.73 10.59
CA VAL A 87 1.35 9.17 11.73
C VAL A 87 0.38 8.07 12.15
N TYR A 88 -0.25 7.39 11.19
CA TYR A 88 -1.13 6.26 11.49
C TYR A 88 -0.38 5.13 12.20
N GLU A 89 0.82 4.77 11.72
CA GLU A 89 1.67 3.75 12.34
C GLU A 89 2.08 4.13 13.77
N TRP A 90 2.46 5.39 13.99
CA TRP A 90 2.76 5.91 15.32
C TRP A 90 1.56 5.85 16.26
N LEU A 91 0.37 6.20 15.79
CA LEU A 91 -0.87 6.06 16.58
C LEU A 91 -1.18 4.58 16.89
N ALA A 92 -0.90 3.67 15.95
CA ALA A 92 -1.04 2.23 16.16
C ALA A 92 -0.05 1.72 17.24
N GLU A 93 1.16 2.26 17.28
CA GLU A 93 2.16 1.98 18.33
C GLU A 93 1.67 2.46 19.70
N VAL A 94 1.23 3.72 19.81
CA VAL A 94 0.74 4.31 21.06
C VAL A 94 -0.47 3.56 21.61
N SER A 95 -1.35 3.08 20.72
CA SER A 95 -2.53 2.30 21.09
C SER A 95 -2.24 0.82 21.40
N ARG A 96 -0.97 0.39 21.34
CA ARG A 96 -0.51 -1.00 21.51
C ARG A 96 -1.07 -1.99 20.49
N TYR A 97 -1.63 -1.49 19.39
CA TYR A 97 -2.05 -2.31 18.25
C TYR A 97 -0.84 -2.77 17.43
N PHE A 98 0.22 -1.97 17.43
CA PHE A 98 1.47 -2.23 16.73
C PHE A 98 2.63 -2.12 17.71
N TYR A 99 3.69 -2.90 17.50
CA TYR A 99 4.88 -2.81 18.34
C TYR A 99 6.14 -2.85 17.48
N TYR A 100 7.18 -2.20 18.00
CA TYR A 100 8.52 -2.24 17.46
C TYR A 100 9.46 -3.00 18.39
N ASN A 101 10.33 -3.82 17.81
CA ASN A 101 11.46 -4.42 18.52
C ASN A 101 12.78 -3.81 18.03
N GLN A 102 13.13 -4.11 16.77
CA GLN A 102 14.36 -3.64 16.12
C GLN A 102 14.07 -2.65 14.99
N TRP A 103 12.82 -2.58 14.55
CA TRP A 103 12.39 -1.60 13.56
C TRP A 103 12.27 -0.22 14.19
N LYS A 104 12.61 0.81 13.41
CA LYS A 104 12.46 2.21 13.80
C LYS A 104 11.47 2.87 12.87
N ILE A 105 10.63 3.74 13.41
CA ILE A 105 9.64 4.50 12.63
C ILE A 105 10.24 5.27 11.44
N TRP A 106 11.51 5.69 11.53
CA TRP A 106 12.22 6.34 10.43
C TRP A 106 12.44 5.43 9.21
N TYR A 107 12.57 4.11 9.41
CA TYR A 107 12.63 3.16 8.29
C TYR A 107 11.31 3.17 7.52
N SER A 108 10.17 3.15 8.23
CA SER A 108 8.85 3.29 7.61
C SER A 108 8.70 4.62 6.87
N ALA A 109 9.13 5.73 7.49
CA ALA A 109 9.05 7.06 6.88
C ALA A 109 9.79 7.15 5.54
N ILE A 110 10.94 6.48 5.42
CA ILE A 110 11.70 6.40 4.17
C ILE A 110 11.03 5.43 3.20
N LEU A 111 10.50 4.28 3.66
CA LEU A 111 9.95 3.24 2.80
C LEU A 111 8.59 3.58 2.20
N TYR A 112 7.70 4.26 2.92
CA TYR A 112 6.36 4.59 2.43
C TYR A 112 6.33 5.30 1.06
N PRO A 113 7.15 6.33 0.77
CA PRO A 113 7.15 6.93 -0.56
C PRO A 113 7.56 5.93 -1.65
N PHE A 114 8.49 5.02 -1.39
CA PHE A 114 8.85 3.96 -2.33
C PHE A 114 7.71 2.94 -2.52
N LEU A 115 7.00 2.57 -1.45
CA LEU A 115 5.84 1.67 -1.53
C LEU A 115 4.74 2.27 -2.42
N PHE A 116 4.44 3.57 -2.26
CA PHE A 116 3.48 4.25 -3.13
C PHE A 116 3.96 4.31 -4.59
N LEU A 117 5.25 4.51 -4.83
CA LEU A 117 5.81 4.47 -6.20
C LEU A 117 5.70 3.08 -6.83
N ILE A 118 5.97 2.01 -6.07
CA ILE A 118 5.80 0.63 -6.53
C ILE A 118 4.32 0.39 -6.89
N LEU A 119 3.40 0.82 -6.02
CA LEU A 119 1.96 0.69 -6.25
C LEU A 119 1.51 1.38 -7.55
N LEU A 120 2.04 2.58 -7.83
CA LEU A 120 1.79 3.30 -9.08
C LEU A 120 2.41 2.62 -10.30
N ALA A 121 3.60 2.03 -10.16
CA ALA A 121 4.23 1.27 -11.22
C ALA A 121 3.41 0.03 -11.59
N VAL A 122 2.87 -0.67 -10.59
CA VAL A 122 1.96 -1.82 -10.78
C VAL A 122 0.69 -1.38 -11.50
N LEU A 123 0.05 -0.29 -11.07
CA LEU A 123 -1.13 0.25 -11.77
C LEU A 123 -0.82 0.56 -13.25
N LYS A 124 0.34 1.15 -13.53
CA LYS A 124 0.77 1.44 -14.91
C LYS A 124 0.94 0.16 -15.72
N SER A 125 1.51 -0.89 -15.13
CA SER A 125 1.65 -2.21 -15.76
C SER A 125 0.31 -2.86 -16.04
N VAL A 126 -0.63 -2.81 -15.08
CA VAL A 126 -2.00 -3.33 -15.25
C VAL A 126 -2.71 -2.62 -16.41
N ARG A 127 -2.62 -1.28 -16.49
CA ARG A 127 -3.17 -0.52 -17.62
C ARG A 127 -2.58 -0.92 -18.97
N LYS A 128 -1.26 -1.09 -19.03
CA LYS A 128 -0.56 -1.52 -20.25
C LYS A 128 -1.04 -2.91 -20.69
N LEU A 129 -1.23 -3.84 -19.74
CA LEU A 129 -1.75 -5.18 -20.03
C LEU A 129 -3.19 -5.13 -20.54
N ILE A 130 -4.07 -4.38 -19.88
CA ILE A 130 -5.47 -4.22 -20.31
C ILE A 130 -5.55 -3.65 -21.73
N HIS A 131 -4.78 -2.60 -22.02
CA HIS A 131 -4.77 -1.99 -23.34
C HIS A 131 -4.24 -2.96 -24.43
N SER A 132 -3.16 -3.69 -24.14
CA SER A 132 -2.62 -4.71 -25.05
C SER A 132 -3.57 -5.90 -25.29
N GLN A 133 -4.44 -6.22 -24.33
CA GLN A 133 -5.49 -7.22 -24.53
C GLN A 133 -6.58 -6.71 -25.48
N TYR A 134 -6.98 -5.45 -25.33
CA TYR A 134 -8.00 -4.84 -26.20
C TYR A 134 -7.56 -4.83 -27.67
N GLU A 135 -6.32 -4.38 -27.95
CA GLU A 135 -5.75 -4.37 -29.31
C GLU A 135 -5.74 -5.75 -29.98
N ARG A 136 -5.53 -6.82 -29.20
CA ARG A 136 -5.52 -8.20 -29.72
C ARG A 136 -6.91 -8.76 -30.04
N ILE A 137 -7.95 -8.28 -29.37
CA ILE A 137 -9.33 -8.75 -29.58
C ILE A 137 -9.99 -8.01 -30.74
N SER A 138 -9.52 -6.80 -31.06
CA SER A 138 -10.01 -5.98 -32.18
C SER A 138 -9.40 -6.32 -33.54
N GLN A 139 -8.40 -7.20 -33.59
CA GLN A 139 -7.79 -7.73 -34.82
C GLN A 139 -8.39 -9.09 -35.18
#